data_AF-A0A7S3S5R7-F1
#
_entry.id   AF-A0A7S3S5R7-F1
#
_cell.length_a   1.000
_cell.length_b   1.000
_cell.length_c   1.000
_cell.angle_alpha   90.00
_cell.angle_beta   90.00
_cell.angle_gamma   90.00
#
_symmetry.space_group_name_H-M   'P 1'
#
loop_
_entity.id
_entity.type
_entity.pdbx_description
1 polymer ?
#
loop_
_entity_poly.entity_id
_entity_poly.type
_entity_poly.pdbx_seq_one_letter_code
_entity_poly.pdbx_strand_id
1 'polypeptide(L)'
;DFDTMSALEAIESLSLSSGEEQLEEVVKGETLVWRDVLPTLDAAAGEMALGDLLHGTCFSLHEAMSALQMFDPQMDAGMATATQPPPSLPPPDLPLRAFVALADEMLCGEVAWYAGLPLVQTVFRLDWLHATREPCDARLRALMLSAVRSAAAVRALVLRADVSDEEDFAPSSFGIDLREDVAAGEAEKLLAEEEERLAALLGPRGEGGGGEAAGGGNGDSGGGGGGG
;
A
#
# COMPACT_ATOMS: atom_id res chain seq x y z
N ASP A 1 18.06 21.88 -13.93
CA ASP A 1 17.92 23.23 -13.37
C ASP A 1 16.56 23.35 -12.70
N PHE A 2 16.52 23.00 -11.41
CA PHE A 2 15.38 23.31 -10.55
C PHE A 2 15.24 24.83 -10.55
N ASP A 3 14.06 25.33 -10.93
CA ASP A 3 13.75 26.75 -10.93
C ASP A 3 13.60 27.25 -9.49
N THR A 4 14.75 27.32 -8.81
CA THR A 4 14.89 27.73 -7.41
C THR A 4 14.33 29.12 -7.17
N MET A 5 14.27 29.97 -8.21
CA MET A 5 13.65 31.29 -8.14
C MET A 5 12.13 31.19 -7.99
N SER A 6 11.45 30.31 -8.72
CA SER A 6 9.99 30.11 -8.59
C SER A 6 9.58 29.54 -7.22
N ALA A 7 10.39 28.64 -6.65
CA ALA A 7 10.14 28.08 -5.33
C ALA A 7 10.39 29.12 -4.21
N LEU A 8 11.42 29.94 -4.35
CA LEU A 8 11.68 31.06 -3.44
C LEU A 8 10.58 32.11 -3.50
N GLU A 9 10.10 32.47 -4.68
CA GLU A 9 8.95 33.38 -4.85
C GLU A 9 7.66 32.81 -4.23
N ALA A 10 7.44 31.49 -4.35
CA ALA A 10 6.31 30.81 -3.72
C ALA A 10 6.43 30.84 -2.18
N ILE A 11 7.61 30.59 -1.62
CA ILE A 11 7.86 30.68 -0.18
C ILE A 11 7.76 32.13 0.31
N GLU A 12 8.24 33.10 -0.47
CA GLU A 12 8.14 34.53 -0.17
C GLU A 12 6.69 35.03 -0.26
N SER A 13 5.85 34.41 -1.09
CA SER A 13 4.40 34.64 -1.12
C SER A 13 3.63 33.98 0.03
N LEU A 14 4.20 32.92 0.63
CA LEU A 14 3.72 32.26 1.86
C LEU A 14 4.30 32.90 3.13
N SER A 15 5.34 33.73 2.99
CA SER A 15 5.77 34.63 4.04
C SER A 15 4.58 35.53 4.34
N LEU A 16 4.07 35.39 5.56
CA LEU A 16 3.09 36.31 6.13
C LEU A 16 3.54 37.72 5.77
N SER A 17 2.69 38.39 5.00
CA SER A 17 2.90 39.76 4.56
C SER A 17 3.38 40.57 5.77
N SER A 18 4.31 41.49 5.55
CA SER A 18 4.77 42.43 6.57
C SER A 18 3.68 43.42 7.04
N GLY A 19 2.41 43.04 6.96
CA GLY A 19 1.26 43.72 7.54
C GLY A 19 0.82 42.96 8.79
N GLU A 20 0.58 43.70 9.86
CA GLU A 20 0.12 43.23 11.17
C GLU A 20 -1.32 42.67 11.13
N GLU A 21 -1.64 41.76 10.20
CA GLU A 21 -2.89 41.02 10.23
C GLU A 21 -2.75 39.89 11.25
N GLN A 22 -3.15 40.19 12.50
CA GLN A 22 -3.34 39.17 13.52
C GLN A 22 -4.38 38.16 13.01
N LEU A 23 -3.93 36.93 12.79
CA LEU A 23 -4.84 35.85 12.42
C LEU A 23 -5.70 35.54 13.66
N GLU A 24 -7.00 35.76 13.53
CA GLU A 24 -7.99 35.42 14.54
C GLU A 24 -8.73 34.16 14.12
N GLU A 25 -8.73 33.14 14.97
CA GLU A 25 -9.45 31.88 14.74
C GLU A 25 -10.46 31.66 15.86
N VAL A 26 -11.74 31.43 15.51
CA VAL A 26 -12.77 31.12 16.51
C VAL A 26 -12.89 29.61 16.66
N VAL A 27 -12.34 29.07 17.75
CA VAL A 27 -12.41 27.64 18.07
C VAL A 27 -13.32 27.44 19.28
N LYS A 28 -14.40 26.66 19.11
CA LYS A 28 -15.38 26.35 20.17
C LYS A 28 -16.00 27.59 20.85
N GLY A 29 -16.09 28.73 20.15
CA GLY A 29 -16.65 29.97 20.67
C GLY A 29 -15.65 30.88 21.39
N GLU A 30 -14.38 30.51 21.44
CA GLU A 30 -13.28 31.35 21.92
C GLU A 30 -12.47 31.89 20.74
N THR A 31 -12.12 33.17 20.77
CA THR A 31 -11.25 33.79 19.75
C THR A 31 -9.79 33.57 20.15
N LEU A 32 -9.07 32.79 19.35
CA LEU A 32 -7.63 32.61 19.43
C LEU A 32 -6.95 33.67 18.57
N VAL A 33 -5.98 34.37 19.14
CA VAL A 33 -5.17 35.37 18.43
C VAL A 33 -3.77 34.80 18.22
N TRP A 34 -3.42 34.54 16.97
CA TRP A 34 -2.09 34.10 16.60
C TRP A 34 -1.12 35.27 16.65
N ARG A 35 0.05 35.05 17.25
CA ARG A 35 1.14 36.03 17.32
C ARG A 35 2.34 35.49 16.59
N ASP A 36 2.92 36.30 15.71
CA ASP A 36 4.19 35.98 15.09
C ASP A 36 5.32 35.99 16.13
N VAL A 37 6.03 34.88 16.21
CA VAL A 37 7.17 34.67 17.10
C VAL A 37 8.50 34.56 16.35
N LEU A 38 8.48 34.58 15.00
CA LEU A 38 9.69 34.51 14.17
C LEU A 38 10.72 35.57 14.56
N PRO A 39 10.37 36.86 14.78
CA PRO A 39 11.36 37.86 15.15
C PRO A 39 12.06 37.56 16.49
N THR A 40 11.36 36.91 17.41
CA THR A 40 11.95 36.50 18.71
C THR A 40 12.89 35.32 18.54
N LEU A 41 12.52 34.35 17.69
CA LEU A 41 13.36 33.20 17.37
C LEU A 41 14.63 33.61 16.62
N ASP A 42 14.53 34.53 15.66
CA ASP A 42 15.68 35.04 14.91
C ASP A 42 16.67 35.79 15.80
N ALA A 43 16.16 36.63 16.71
CA ALA A 43 17.01 37.32 17.69
C ALA A 43 17.74 36.33 18.60
N ALA A 44 17.04 35.32 19.13
CA ALA A 44 17.64 34.29 19.98
C ALA A 44 18.67 33.44 19.21
N ALA A 45 18.38 33.07 17.96
CA ALA A 45 19.30 32.32 17.10
C ALA A 45 20.59 33.11 16.81
N GLY A 46 20.50 34.44 16.66
CA GLY A 46 21.67 35.31 16.47
C GLY A 46 22.61 35.39 17.67
N GLU A 47 22.14 35.06 18.87
CA GLU A 47 22.96 35.02 20.10
C GLU A 47 23.68 33.67 20.30
N MET A 48 23.28 32.62 19.55
CA MET A 48 23.85 31.28 19.68
C MET A 48 25.21 31.16 18.99
N ALA A 49 26.16 30.47 19.62
CA ALA A 49 27.44 30.13 19.01
C ALA A 49 27.36 28.79 18.24
N LEU A 50 28.31 28.57 17.34
CA LEU A 50 28.42 27.30 16.64
C LEU A 50 28.61 26.15 17.65
N GLY A 51 27.70 25.18 17.64
CA GLY A 51 27.70 24.03 18.54
C GLY A 51 26.74 24.16 19.72
N ASP A 52 26.13 25.33 19.94
CA ASP A 52 25.06 25.48 20.92
C ASP A 52 23.76 24.82 20.44
N LEU A 53 23.04 24.20 21.37
CA LEU A 53 21.75 23.57 21.11
C LEU A 53 20.77 23.93 22.22
N LEU A 54 19.70 24.66 21.87
CA LEU A 54 18.60 24.94 22.78
C LEU A 54 17.60 23.77 22.71
N HIS A 55 17.39 23.07 23.81
CA HIS A 55 16.47 21.93 23.86
C HIS A 55 15.79 21.80 25.23
N GLY A 56 14.67 21.07 25.26
CA GLY A 56 13.97 20.74 26.51
C GLY A 56 14.75 19.73 27.36
N THR A 57 14.41 19.62 28.64
CA THR A 57 15.11 18.73 29.59
C THR A 57 14.99 17.24 29.26
N CYS A 58 13.97 16.85 28.49
CA CYS A 58 13.71 15.47 28.09
C CYS A 58 14.22 15.14 26.68
N PHE A 59 14.94 16.06 26.02
CA PHE A 59 15.43 15.85 24.67
C PHE A 59 16.67 14.95 24.65
N SER A 60 16.69 14.01 23.71
CA SER A 60 17.83 13.13 23.44
C SER A 60 18.27 13.24 21.99
N LEU A 61 19.58 13.38 21.77
CA LEU A 61 20.16 13.35 20.42
C LEU A 61 19.90 12.02 19.70
N HIS A 62 19.76 10.92 20.45
CA HIS A 62 19.42 9.62 19.87
C HIS A 62 18.00 9.63 19.28
N GLU A 63 17.04 10.26 19.95
CA GLU A 63 15.68 10.40 19.42
C GLU A 63 15.68 11.32 18.20
N ALA A 64 16.46 12.39 18.23
CA ALA A 64 16.62 13.30 17.10
C ALA A 64 17.16 12.63 15.84
N MET A 65 17.93 11.53 15.94
CA MET A 65 18.40 10.77 14.76
C MET A 65 17.26 10.11 13.98
N SER A 66 16.10 9.89 14.61
CA SER A 66 14.90 9.34 13.97
C SER A 66 13.92 10.42 13.47
N ALA A 67 14.23 11.69 13.70
CA ALA A 67 13.36 12.79 13.30
C ALA A 67 13.28 12.89 11.76
N LEU A 68 12.06 13.09 11.26
CA LEU A 68 11.82 13.36 9.84
C LEU A 68 12.29 14.78 9.51
N GLN A 69 12.94 14.93 8.36
CA GLN A 69 13.36 16.22 7.82
C GLN A 69 12.40 16.66 6.73
N MET A 70 11.68 17.76 6.97
CA MET A 70 10.81 18.37 5.95
C MET A 70 11.64 18.91 4.78
N PHE A 71 11.08 18.88 3.58
CA PHE A 71 11.72 19.31 2.34
C PHE A 71 13.01 18.55 1.97
N ASP A 72 13.21 17.36 2.51
CA ASP A 72 14.23 16.43 2.03
C ASP A 72 13.59 15.34 1.14
N PRO A 73 14.01 15.14 -0.12
CA PRO A 73 13.37 14.18 -1.02
C PRO A 73 13.40 12.72 -0.56
N GLN A 74 14.31 12.36 0.35
CA GLN A 74 14.43 10.99 0.87
C GLN A 74 13.69 10.81 2.19
N MET A 75 13.57 11.87 3.00
CA MET A 75 12.95 11.82 4.33
C MET A 75 11.51 12.36 4.35
N ASP A 76 11.12 13.18 3.37
CA ASP A 76 9.80 13.81 3.29
C ASP A 76 8.96 13.18 2.17
N ALA A 77 8.01 12.32 2.56
CA ALA A 77 7.06 11.73 1.62
C ALA A 77 6.19 12.78 0.90
N GLY A 78 6.01 13.97 1.48
CA GLY A 78 5.29 15.08 0.86
C GLY A 78 6.03 15.72 -0.32
N MET A 79 7.35 15.47 -0.45
CA MET A 79 8.12 15.89 -1.62
C MET A 79 7.98 14.95 -2.82
N ALA A 80 7.45 13.74 -2.63
CA ALA A 80 7.19 12.84 -3.74
C ALA A 80 6.16 13.52 -4.67
N THR A 81 6.60 13.91 -5.86
CA THR A 81 5.70 14.48 -6.87
C THR A 81 4.65 13.44 -7.21
N ALA A 82 3.40 13.70 -6.83
CA ALA A 82 2.26 12.84 -7.12
C ALA A 82 2.00 12.78 -8.64
N THR A 83 2.80 12.00 -9.36
CA THR A 83 2.53 11.61 -10.75
C THR A 83 1.67 10.36 -10.82
N GLN A 84 1.39 9.72 -9.69
CA GLN A 84 0.52 8.56 -9.65
C GLN A 84 -0.95 9.01 -9.67
N PRO A 85 -1.79 8.36 -10.49
CA PRO A 85 -3.22 8.63 -10.49
C PRO A 85 -3.76 8.38 -9.07
N PRO A 86 -4.82 9.10 -8.66
CA PRO A 86 -5.45 8.84 -7.39
C PRO A 86 -5.88 7.36 -7.30
N PRO A 87 -5.85 6.77 -6.09
CA PRO A 87 -6.35 5.42 -5.86
C PRO A 87 -7.72 5.24 -6.50
N SER A 88 -7.86 4.21 -7.33
CA SER A 88 -9.15 3.84 -7.92
C SER A 88 -9.35 2.34 -7.83
N LEU A 89 -10.59 1.94 -7.54
CA LEU A 89 -10.98 0.54 -7.55
C LEU A 89 -10.83 -0.03 -8.98
N PRO A 90 -10.36 -1.28 -9.11
CA PRO A 90 -10.41 -2.00 -10.38
C PRO A 90 -11.83 -1.99 -10.98
N PRO A 91 -11.97 -1.90 -12.31
CA PRO A 91 -13.29 -1.88 -12.94
C PRO A 91 -14.03 -3.21 -12.70
N PRO A 92 -15.36 -3.17 -12.51
CA PRO A 92 -16.16 -4.33 -12.09
C PRO A 92 -16.25 -5.44 -13.16
N ASP A 93 -16.06 -5.08 -14.42
CA ASP A 93 -16.12 -5.97 -15.60
C ASP A 93 -14.76 -6.52 -16.02
N LEU A 94 -13.87 -6.73 -15.05
CA LEU A 94 -12.54 -7.27 -15.30
C LEU A 94 -12.61 -8.67 -15.94
N PRO A 95 -11.86 -8.96 -17.03
CA PRO A 95 -11.78 -10.30 -17.58
C PRO A 95 -11.15 -11.26 -16.57
N LEU A 96 -11.59 -12.52 -16.55
CA LEU A 96 -11.15 -13.52 -15.57
C LEU A 96 -9.62 -13.65 -15.49
N ARG A 97 -8.92 -13.55 -16.62
CA ARG A 97 -7.45 -13.58 -16.66
C ARG A 97 -6.83 -12.42 -15.87
N ALA A 98 -7.37 -11.22 -15.99
CA ALA A 98 -6.88 -10.06 -15.24
C ALA A 98 -7.21 -10.21 -13.75
N PHE A 99 -8.36 -10.80 -13.41
CA PHE A 99 -8.74 -11.05 -12.03
C PHE A 99 -7.78 -12.03 -11.35
N VAL A 100 -7.42 -13.12 -12.05
CA VAL A 100 -6.39 -14.07 -11.57
C VAL A 100 -5.04 -13.38 -11.40
N ALA A 101 -4.64 -12.51 -12.33
CA ALA A 101 -3.39 -11.75 -12.20
C ALA A 101 -3.40 -10.80 -10.99
N LEU A 102 -4.54 -10.17 -10.67
CA LEU A 102 -4.67 -9.37 -9.45
C LEU A 102 -4.54 -10.23 -8.19
N ALA A 103 -5.18 -11.39 -8.16
CA ALA A 103 -5.08 -12.31 -7.03
C ALA A 103 -3.63 -12.81 -6.84
N ASP A 104 -2.91 -13.10 -7.93
CA ASP A 104 -1.50 -13.51 -7.90
C ASP A 104 -0.59 -12.39 -7.36
N GLU A 105 -0.80 -11.15 -7.81
CA GLU A 105 -0.06 -9.97 -7.33
C GLU A 105 -0.28 -9.74 -5.82
N MET A 106 -1.50 -9.93 -5.32
CA MET A 106 -1.81 -9.84 -3.89
C MET A 106 -1.08 -10.89 -3.07
N LEU A 107 -1.08 -12.15 -3.54
CA LEU A 107 -0.35 -13.23 -2.88
C LEU A 107 1.16 -12.98 -2.91
N CYS A 108 1.71 -12.48 -4.01
CA CYS A 108 3.10 -12.06 -4.08
C CYS A 108 3.42 -10.95 -3.07
N GLY A 109 2.51 -9.99 -2.88
CA GLY A 109 2.60 -8.97 -1.84
C GLY A 109 2.65 -9.56 -0.43
N GLU A 110 1.77 -10.51 -0.12
CA GLU A 110 1.81 -11.19 1.19
C GLU A 110 3.12 -11.95 1.41
N VAL A 111 3.60 -12.69 0.41
CA VAL A 111 4.87 -13.43 0.51
C VAL A 111 6.05 -12.48 0.71
N ALA A 112 6.05 -11.34 0.02
CA ALA A 112 7.06 -10.31 0.21
C ALA A 112 7.04 -9.72 1.62
N TRP A 113 5.86 -9.56 2.23
CA TRP A 113 5.73 -9.13 3.62
C TRP A 113 6.25 -10.18 4.61
N TYR A 114 5.97 -11.46 4.36
CA TYR A 114 6.53 -12.56 5.16
C TYR A 114 8.06 -12.64 5.08
N ALA A 115 8.68 -12.02 4.06
CA ALA A 115 10.13 -11.92 3.90
C ALA A 115 10.75 -10.68 4.58
N GLY A 116 10.00 -9.95 5.39
CA GLY A 116 10.51 -8.81 6.19
C GLY A 116 10.27 -7.43 5.57
N LEU A 117 9.71 -7.33 4.37
CA LEU A 117 9.40 -6.04 3.76
C LEU A 117 8.16 -5.40 4.42
N PRO A 118 8.08 -4.06 4.56
CA PRO A 118 6.95 -3.40 5.22
C PRO A 118 5.59 -3.69 4.56
N LEU A 119 4.55 -3.89 5.38
CA LEU A 119 3.18 -4.18 4.93
C LEU A 119 2.63 -3.11 3.97
N VAL A 120 2.95 -1.84 4.22
CA VAL A 120 2.53 -0.69 3.39
C VAL A 120 3.16 -0.72 1.99
N GLN A 121 4.36 -1.29 1.84
CA GLN A 121 5.10 -1.34 0.57
C GLN A 121 4.83 -2.61 -0.23
N THR A 122 4.21 -3.62 0.39
CA THR A 122 3.97 -4.93 -0.19
C THR A 122 2.50 -5.14 -0.52
N VAL A 123 1.66 -5.45 0.47
CA VAL A 123 0.23 -5.71 0.29
C VAL A 123 -0.49 -4.42 -0.06
N PHE A 124 -0.31 -3.37 0.74
CA PHE A 124 -1.01 -2.09 0.57
C PHE A 124 -0.42 -1.15 -0.48
N ARG A 125 0.54 -1.66 -1.26
CA ARG A 125 0.96 -1.05 -2.54
C ARG A 125 -0.19 -1.02 -3.55
N LEU A 126 -1.11 -1.97 -3.43
CA LEU A 126 -2.35 -1.98 -4.18
C LEU A 126 -3.30 -0.97 -3.53
N ASP A 127 -3.31 0.26 -4.04
CA ASP A 127 -3.95 1.38 -3.33
C ASP A 127 -5.45 1.16 -3.06
N TRP A 128 -6.12 0.37 -3.91
CA TRP A 128 -7.52 0.01 -3.72
C TRP A 128 -7.77 -0.86 -2.48
N LEU A 129 -6.77 -1.54 -1.92
CA LEU A 129 -6.92 -2.28 -0.66
C LEU A 129 -7.21 -1.37 0.53
N HIS A 130 -6.87 -0.08 0.47
CA HIS A 130 -7.28 0.89 1.49
C HIS A 130 -8.80 1.14 1.47
N ALA A 131 -9.46 0.89 0.34
CA ALA A 131 -10.88 1.13 0.11
C ALA A 131 -11.78 -0.08 0.44
N THR A 132 -11.41 -0.93 1.42
CA THR A 132 -12.20 -2.15 1.76
C THR A 132 -13.65 -1.90 2.19
N ARG A 133 -14.02 -0.66 2.52
CA ARG A 133 -15.38 -0.26 2.88
C ARG A 133 -16.18 0.29 1.71
N GLU A 134 -15.53 0.63 0.61
CA GLU A 134 -16.19 1.19 -0.56
C GLU A 134 -16.96 0.09 -1.32
N PRO A 135 -18.11 0.45 -1.92
CA PRO A 135 -18.90 -0.50 -2.70
C PRO A 135 -18.13 -0.93 -3.96
N CYS A 136 -17.92 -2.23 -4.12
CA CYS A 136 -17.24 -2.84 -5.28
C CYS A 136 -17.88 -4.18 -5.67
N ASP A 137 -17.41 -4.78 -6.79
CA ASP A 137 -17.86 -6.12 -7.23
C ASP A 137 -17.66 -7.17 -6.14
N ALA A 138 -18.58 -8.14 -6.06
CA ALA A 138 -18.58 -9.14 -4.99
C ALA A 138 -17.28 -9.98 -4.97
N ARG A 139 -16.76 -10.34 -6.15
CA ARG A 139 -15.47 -11.04 -6.29
C ARG A 139 -14.29 -10.23 -5.76
N LEU A 140 -14.24 -8.94 -6.12
CA LEU A 140 -13.19 -8.05 -5.69
C LEU A 140 -13.28 -7.84 -4.17
N ARG A 141 -14.48 -7.63 -3.63
CA ARG A 141 -14.71 -7.52 -2.18
C ARG A 141 -14.25 -8.76 -1.43
N ALA A 142 -14.59 -9.96 -1.92
CA ALA A 142 -14.19 -11.21 -1.30
C ALA A 142 -12.65 -11.33 -1.25
N LEU A 143 -11.98 -10.98 -2.35
CA LEU A 143 -10.52 -11.00 -2.47
C LEU A 143 -9.83 -9.95 -1.60
N MET A 144 -10.33 -8.72 -1.58
CA MET A 144 -9.82 -7.64 -0.73
C MET A 144 -9.92 -8.01 0.74
N LEU A 145 -11.11 -8.47 1.16
CA LEU A 145 -11.35 -8.82 2.56
C LEU A 145 -10.52 -10.03 2.96
N SER A 146 -10.38 -11.04 2.10
CA SER A 146 -9.58 -12.22 2.43
C SER A 146 -8.11 -11.87 2.66
N ALA A 147 -7.49 -11.06 1.80
CA ALA A 147 -6.08 -10.66 1.96
C ALA A 147 -5.84 -9.74 3.17
N VAL A 148 -6.79 -8.85 3.45
CA VAL A 148 -6.67 -7.98 4.62
C VAL A 148 -6.84 -8.80 5.92
N ARG A 149 -7.73 -9.80 5.92
CA ARG A 149 -7.94 -10.69 7.07
C ARG A 149 -6.83 -11.73 7.24
N SER A 150 -6.27 -12.27 6.17
CA SER A 150 -5.07 -13.15 6.22
C SER A 150 -3.90 -12.37 6.82
N ALA A 151 -3.65 -11.14 6.36
CA ALA A 151 -2.61 -10.28 6.91
C ALA A 151 -2.84 -10.00 8.40
N ALA A 152 -4.07 -9.65 8.81
CA ALA A 152 -4.42 -9.47 10.22
C ALA A 152 -4.15 -10.73 11.05
N ALA A 153 -4.54 -11.91 10.55
CA ALA A 153 -4.36 -13.18 11.24
C ALA A 153 -2.88 -13.54 11.41
N VAL A 154 -2.07 -13.40 10.36
CA VAL A 154 -0.63 -13.67 10.43
C VAL A 154 0.05 -12.70 11.39
N ARG A 155 -0.25 -11.40 11.30
CA ARG A 155 0.26 -10.40 12.23
C ARG A 155 -0.06 -10.76 13.68
N ALA A 156 -1.30 -11.13 13.96
CA ALA A 156 -1.73 -11.53 15.31
C ALA A 156 -1.00 -12.80 15.80
N LEU A 157 -0.75 -13.76 14.91
CA LEU A 157 0.02 -14.98 15.24
C LEU A 157 1.47 -14.67 15.56
N VAL A 158 2.13 -13.85 14.73
CA VAL A 158 3.54 -13.46 14.91
C VAL A 158 3.72 -12.65 16.19
N LEU A 159 2.89 -11.63 16.41
CA LEU A 159 2.92 -10.82 17.63
C LEU A 159 2.62 -11.64 18.90
N ARG A 160 1.75 -12.65 18.80
CA ARG A 160 1.47 -13.55 19.92
C ARG A 160 2.62 -14.53 20.18
N ALA A 161 3.34 -14.91 19.14
CA ALA A 161 4.48 -15.81 19.26
C ALA A 161 5.69 -15.11 19.88
N ASP A 162 5.85 -13.80 19.63
CA ASP A 162 6.95 -12.97 20.17
C ASP A 162 8.34 -13.53 19.76
N VAL A 163 8.45 -14.00 18.52
CA VAL A 163 9.67 -14.66 17.96
C VAL A 163 10.29 -13.87 16.81
N SER A 164 9.78 -12.68 16.48
CA SER A 164 10.26 -11.90 15.35
C SER A 164 10.87 -10.58 15.80
N ASP A 165 12.07 -10.28 15.30
CA ASP A 165 12.62 -8.92 15.30
C ASP A 165 12.21 -8.17 14.01
N GLU A 166 12.35 -6.84 14.00
CA GLU A 166 11.92 -5.99 12.86
C GLU A 166 12.68 -6.27 11.55
N GLU A 167 13.79 -7.02 11.59
CA GLU A 167 14.51 -7.50 10.41
C GLU A 167 13.84 -8.73 9.78
N ASP A 168 13.22 -9.59 10.60
CA ASP A 168 12.61 -10.85 10.15
C ASP A 168 11.16 -10.63 9.66
N PHE A 169 10.46 -9.71 10.32
CA PHE A 169 9.08 -9.41 10.02
C PHE A 169 8.75 -7.97 10.42
N ALA A 170 8.03 -7.26 9.56
CA ALA A 170 7.57 -5.90 9.84
C ALA A 170 6.11 -5.94 10.36
N PRO A 171 5.86 -5.99 11.68
CA PRO A 171 4.51 -6.06 12.23
C PRO A 171 3.77 -4.71 12.22
N SER A 172 4.46 -3.60 11.97
CA SER A 172 3.83 -2.28 11.95
C SER A 172 2.84 -2.16 10.79
N SER A 173 1.59 -1.80 11.11
CA SER A 173 0.56 -1.49 10.11
C SER A 173 0.48 0.01 9.81
N PHE A 174 1.26 0.87 10.49
CA PHE A 174 1.22 2.34 10.30
C PHE A 174 -0.20 2.96 10.33
N GLY A 175 -1.11 2.38 11.12
CA GLY A 175 -2.50 2.85 11.22
C GLY A 175 -3.44 2.37 10.11
N ILE A 176 -2.98 1.50 9.21
CA ILE A 176 -3.81 0.87 8.19
C ILE A 176 -4.86 -0.05 8.84
N ASP A 177 -6.10 0.05 8.36
CA ASP A 177 -7.23 -0.74 8.84
C ASP A 177 -7.19 -2.15 8.25
N LEU A 178 -6.77 -3.13 9.06
CA LEU A 178 -6.75 -4.55 8.68
C LEU A 178 -8.11 -5.26 8.86
N ARG A 179 -9.19 -4.49 8.97
CA ARG A 179 -10.56 -4.99 9.09
C ARG A 179 -10.73 -6.06 10.17
N GLU A 180 -10.07 -5.84 11.30
CA GLU A 180 -10.19 -6.68 12.49
C GLU A 180 -11.60 -6.62 13.10
N ASP A 181 -12.39 -5.61 12.73
CA ASP A 181 -13.82 -5.48 13.03
C ASP A 181 -14.68 -6.58 12.38
N VAL A 182 -14.21 -7.17 11.28
CA VAL A 182 -14.93 -8.20 10.54
C VAL A 182 -14.62 -9.59 11.10
N ALA A 183 -15.66 -10.38 11.38
CA ALA A 183 -15.50 -11.75 11.83
C ALA A 183 -14.73 -12.58 10.78
N ALA A 184 -13.77 -13.40 11.19
CA ALA A 184 -12.95 -14.21 10.28
C ALA A 184 -13.82 -15.05 9.31
N GLY A 185 -14.91 -15.62 9.82
CA GLY A 185 -15.85 -16.41 9.03
C GLY A 185 -16.67 -15.61 8.01
N GLU A 186 -16.65 -14.28 8.00
CA GLU A 186 -17.32 -13.49 6.96
C GLU A 186 -16.51 -13.49 5.65
N ALA A 187 -15.18 -13.36 5.74
CA ALA A 187 -14.31 -13.47 4.58
C ALA A 187 -14.36 -14.87 3.95
N GLU A 188 -14.35 -15.91 4.79
CA GLU A 188 -14.48 -17.31 4.36
C GLU A 188 -15.80 -17.56 3.63
N LYS A 189 -16.92 -17.01 4.13
CA LYS A 189 -18.24 -17.13 3.49
C LYS A 189 -18.26 -16.47 2.11
N LEU A 190 -17.77 -15.23 2.01
CA LEU A 190 -17.75 -14.51 0.74
C LEU A 190 -16.88 -15.22 -0.30
N LEU A 191 -15.74 -15.79 0.11
CA LEU A 191 -14.92 -16.62 -0.77
C LEU A 191 -15.64 -17.88 -1.22
N ALA A 192 -16.31 -18.59 -0.30
CA ALA A 192 -17.05 -19.81 -0.63
C ALA A 192 -18.22 -19.55 -1.60
N GLU A 193 -18.96 -18.46 -1.40
CA GLU A 193 -20.04 -18.03 -2.29
C GLU A 193 -19.52 -17.73 -3.70
N GLU A 194 -18.40 -17.03 -3.83
CA GLU A 194 -17.80 -16.74 -5.14
C GLU A 194 -17.16 -17.98 -5.79
N GLU A 195 -16.58 -18.89 -4.99
CA GLU A 195 -16.09 -20.18 -5.48
C GLU A 195 -17.24 -21.02 -6.09
N GLU A 196 -18.37 -21.12 -5.40
CA GLU A 196 -19.56 -21.83 -5.89
C GLU A 196 -20.10 -21.17 -7.18
N ARG A 197 -20.13 -19.84 -7.23
CA ARG A 197 -20.57 -19.09 -8.42
C ARG A 197 -19.67 -19.34 -9.63
N LEU A 198 -18.35 -19.36 -9.44
CA LEU A 198 -17.38 -19.64 -10.49
C LEU A 198 -17.44 -21.11 -10.93
N ALA A 199 -17.63 -22.05 -9.98
CA ALA A 199 -17.80 -23.46 -10.28
C ALA A 199 -19.06 -23.71 -11.14
N ALA A 200 -20.17 -23.03 -10.85
CA ALA A 200 -21.38 -23.10 -11.66
C ALA A 200 -21.16 -22.57 -13.09
N LEU A 201 -20.33 -21.53 -13.26
CA LEU A 201 -20.02 -20.95 -14.56
C LEU A 201 -19.10 -21.83 -15.42
N LEU A 202 -18.16 -22.55 -14.77
CA LEU A 202 -17.19 -23.42 -15.45
C LEU A 202 -17.79 -24.78 -15.86
N GLY A 203 -19.00 -25.10 -15.38
CA GLY A 203 -19.63 -26.41 -15.59
C GLY A 203 -18.87 -27.54 -14.88
N PRO A 204 -19.35 -28.79 -14.96
CA PRO A 204 -18.56 -29.93 -14.50
C PRO A 204 -17.24 -29.93 -15.29
N ARG A 205 -16.10 -30.02 -14.59
CA ARG A 205 -14.77 -30.17 -15.22
C ARG A 205 -14.90 -31.29 -16.23
N GLY A 206 -14.93 -30.94 -17.52
CA GLY A 206 -14.98 -31.93 -18.58
C GLY A 206 -13.82 -32.88 -18.36
N GLU A 207 -14.12 -34.14 -18.05
CA GLU A 207 -13.14 -35.21 -18.20
C GLU A 207 -12.55 -35.03 -19.59
N GLY A 208 -11.23 -34.88 -19.65
CA GLY A 208 -10.53 -34.66 -20.90
C GLY A 208 -11.00 -35.69 -21.92
N GLY A 209 -11.66 -35.21 -22.98
CA GLY A 209 -11.93 -36.00 -24.17
C GLY A 209 -10.59 -36.40 -24.76
N GLY A 210 -10.08 -37.56 -24.34
CA GLY A 210 -9.08 -38.30 -25.08
C GLY A 210 -9.66 -38.57 -26.44
N GLY A 211 -9.22 -37.78 -27.43
CA GLY A 211 -9.56 -37.99 -28.83
C GLY A 211 -9.11 -39.39 -29.24
N GLU A 212 -10.06 -40.30 -29.24
CA GLU A 212 -9.95 -41.63 -29.84
C GLU A 212 -9.77 -41.41 -31.35
N ALA A 213 -8.51 -41.43 -31.79
CA ALA A 213 -8.16 -41.39 -33.20
C ALA A 213 -8.53 -42.74 -33.85
N ALA A 214 -9.80 -42.90 -34.15
CA ALA A 214 -10.29 -43.91 -35.07
C ALA A 214 -9.97 -43.47 -36.50
N GLY A 215 -8.90 -44.03 -37.06
CA GLY A 215 -8.51 -43.87 -38.46
C GLY A 215 -7.85 -45.15 -38.96
N GLY A 216 -8.64 -46.20 -39.17
CA GLY A 216 -8.20 -47.41 -39.86
C GLY A 216 -8.13 -47.21 -41.37
N GLY A 217 -7.20 -47.90 -42.04
CA GLY A 217 -7.21 -48.01 -43.50
C GLY A 217 -5.91 -48.45 -44.18
N ASN A 218 -5.66 -49.77 -44.16
CA ASN A 218 -5.05 -50.60 -45.22
C ASN A 218 -3.68 -50.26 -45.85
N GLY A 219 -2.70 -51.10 -45.52
CA GLY A 219 -2.00 -52.04 -46.43
C GLY A 219 -1.50 -51.58 -47.80
N ASP A 220 -0.18 -51.62 -47.99
CA ASP A 220 0.39 -52.32 -49.15
C ASP A 220 1.76 -52.92 -48.79
N SER A 221 1.95 -54.14 -49.28
CA SER A 221 3.09 -55.03 -49.06
C SER A 221 3.87 -55.14 -50.36
N GLY A 222 5.18 -54.86 -50.34
CA GLY A 222 6.01 -55.08 -51.50
C GLY A 222 7.49 -54.86 -51.20
N GLY A 223 8.20 -55.96 -50.93
CA GLY A 223 9.65 -55.97 -50.80
C GLY A 223 10.38 -55.80 -52.13
N GLY A 224 11.67 -55.50 -52.06
CA GLY A 224 12.58 -55.49 -53.20
C GLY A 224 13.90 -54.82 -52.85
N GLY A 225 14.98 -55.60 -52.79
CA GLY A 225 16.31 -55.15 -52.37
C GLY A 225 17.23 -54.69 -53.50
N GLY A 226 18.52 -54.61 -53.15
CA GLY A 226 19.65 -54.26 -54.03
C GLY A 226 19.90 -52.75 -54.04
N GLY A 227 21.05 -52.22 -53.64
CA GLY A 227 22.41 -52.66 -53.95
C GLY A 227 22.98 -51.69 -54.99
N GLY A 228 23.98 -50.88 -54.61
CA GLY A 228 24.65 -49.91 -55.48
C GLY A 228 25.04 -48.64 -54.75
#